data_AF-C3QRZ4-F1
#
_entry.id   AF-C3QRZ4-F1
#
_cell.length_a   1.000
_cell.length_b   1.000
_cell.length_c   1.000
_cell.angle_alpha   90.00
_cell.angle_beta   90.00
_cell.angle_gamma   90.00
#
_symmetry.space_group_name_H-M   'P 1'
#
loop_
_entity.id
_entity.type
_entity.pdbx_description
1 polymer ?
#
loop_
_entity_poly.entity_id
_entity_poly.type
_entity_poly.pdbx_seq_one_letter_code
_entity_poly.pdbx_strand_id
1 'polypeptide(L)'
;MADNRTTKYNKEMRKNRIRILSMVVFSLCLPFSLFAQIDKDMKEFDDFVKQQQKEFDDFVSEQNKEFAEFLKETWKEYDLQKPVARPQRPEPVKPVSFDHKKPATKPQEVKVGEVTRLPIPTVTPSATFSPSKGKTQVPVVPGGKDVAVEPEKDFAVLPEIKPEVKPEETVPAKRSLSGVEFSFYSKDCVVNASLKNRLTLKGIAEKDISAGWETLSRSNYQPLIDDCLAFKKDNALNDYGYLLLTRKVATELCGSTHSDEIALMQMFLLSQSGYRVKVARMDNRLTLFYASGNMIYATCFITLNGVNYYRFDTTPNKTNSIYTYNRDFANAKNPVNMNITTPQPFSGTYVEKTLQAKAYPSVKVCSKVNSGLISFYKDYPQCDFSVYVG
;
A
#
# COMPACT_ATOMS: atom_id res chain seq x y z
N MET A 1 69.98 8.82 64.19
CA MET A 1 69.33 7.85 63.28
C MET A 1 68.00 8.38 62.72
N ALA A 2 67.94 9.64 62.28
CA ALA A 2 66.70 10.26 61.77
C ALA A 2 66.58 10.19 60.24
N ASP A 3 67.62 9.74 59.53
CA ASP A 3 67.71 9.90 58.07
C ASP A 3 67.15 8.70 57.27
N ASN A 4 66.89 7.57 57.93
CA ASN A 4 66.50 6.33 57.24
C ASN A 4 64.98 6.08 57.17
N ARG A 5 64.16 6.88 57.88
CA ARG A 5 62.68 6.77 57.81
C ARG A 5 62.10 7.58 56.65
N THR A 6 62.67 8.75 56.37
CA THR A 6 62.18 9.68 55.34
C THR A 6 62.42 9.14 53.92
N THR A 7 63.55 8.48 53.70
CA THR A 7 63.91 7.84 52.42
C THR A 7 63.04 6.63 52.10
N LYS A 8 62.68 5.81 53.11
CA LYS A 8 61.81 4.65 52.93
C LYS A 8 60.36 5.07 52.61
N TYR A 9 59.86 6.11 53.27
CA TYR A 9 58.52 6.66 53.02
C TYR A 9 58.39 7.26 51.61
N ASN A 10 59.40 7.99 51.15
CA ASN A 10 59.39 8.60 49.81
C ASN A 10 59.53 7.57 48.68
N LYS A 11 60.22 6.44 48.91
CA LYS A 11 60.36 5.36 47.93
C LYS A 11 59.07 4.55 47.76
N GLU A 12 58.37 4.25 48.86
CA GLU A 12 57.04 3.60 48.85
C GLU A 12 55.98 4.50 48.20
N MET A 13 55.97 5.80 48.52
CA MET A 13 55.04 6.77 47.90
C MET A 13 55.28 6.95 46.39
N ARG A 14 56.54 6.91 45.92
CA ARG A 14 56.84 6.91 44.47
C ARG A 14 56.39 5.62 43.79
N LYS A 15 56.55 4.46 44.44
CA LYS A 15 56.17 3.16 43.88
C LYS A 15 54.65 3.00 43.80
N ASN A 16 53.91 3.49 44.80
CA ASN A 16 52.45 3.54 44.77
C ASN A 16 51.91 4.58 43.78
N ARG A 17 52.56 5.74 43.63
CA ARG A 17 52.19 6.72 42.59
C ARG A 17 52.37 6.19 41.17
N ILE A 18 53.45 5.45 40.89
CA ILE A 18 53.69 4.84 39.56
C ILE A 18 52.70 3.70 39.29
N ARG A 19 52.35 2.89 40.30
CA ARG A 19 51.31 1.85 40.18
C ARG A 19 49.92 2.43 39.94
N ILE A 20 49.57 3.52 40.63
CA ILE A 20 48.29 4.21 40.44
C ILE A 20 48.24 4.89 39.05
N LEU A 21 49.33 5.53 38.61
CA LEU A 21 49.40 6.14 37.27
C LEU A 21 49.33 5.08 36.15
N SER A 22 49.96 3.92 36.33
CA SER A 22 49.91 2.80 35.39
C SER A 22 48.52 2.15 35.31
N MET A 23 47.76 2.07 36.42
CA MET A 23 46.39 1.56 36.42
C MET A 23 45.40 2.56 35.80
N VAL A 24 45.60 3.87 35.98
CA VAL A 24 44.76 4.91 35.37
C VAL A 24 44.96 4.98 33.84
N VAL A 25 46.19 4.79 33.34
CA VAL A 25 46.46 4.79 31.89
C VAL A 25 45.95 3.51 31.21
N PHE A 26 46.00 2.34 31.85
CA PHE A 26 45.45 1.10 31.29
C PHE A 26 43.90 1.07 31.32
N SER A 27 43.28 1.75 32.29
CA SER A 27 41.82 1.88 32.38
C SER A 27 41.23 2.93 31.42
N LEU A 28 42.03 3.86 30.91
CA LEU A 28 41.60 4.87 29.93
C LEU A 28 41.81 4.45 28.46
N CYS A 29 42.61 3.42 28.18
CA CYS A 29 42.79 2.91 26.81
C CYS A 29 41.81 1.79 26.41
N LEU A 30 41.16 1.13 27.37
CA LEU A 30 40.16 0.09 27.10
C LEU A 30 38.78 0.58 26.56
N PRO A 31 38.34 1.85 26.74
CA PRO A 31 37.18 2.33 25.99
C PRO A 31 37.50 2.71 24.53
N PHE A 32 38.74 3.07 24.17
CA PHE A 32 39.06 3.52 22.80
C PHE A 32 39.00 2.39 21.74
N SER A 33 39.23 1.14 22.14
CA SER A 33 39.15 -0.01 21.23
C SER A 33 37.71 -0.37 20.83
N LEU A 34 36.76 -0.17 21.76
CA LEU A 34 35.33 -0.45 21.54
C LEU A 34 34.65 0.63 20.68
N PHE A 35 34.99 1.91 20.86
CA PHE A 35 34.46 2.99 20.00
C PHE A 35 34.98 2.89 18.55
N ALA A 36 36.26 2.56 18.35
CA ALA A 36 36.80 2.38 17.00
C ALA A 36 36.17 1.20 16.24
N GLN A 37 35.75 0.15 16.96
CA GLN A 37 35.05 -0.99 16.36
C GLN A 37 33.59 -0.62 16.01
N ILE A 38 32.89 0.11 16.90
CA ILE A 38 31.53 0.62 16.61
C ILE A 38 31.52 1.61 15.44
N ASP A 39 32.49 2.54 15.36
CA ASP A 39 32.61 3.50 14.26
C ASP A 39 32.93 2.81 12.92
N LYS A 40 33.76 1.76 12.95
CA LYS A 40 34.08 0.95 11.77
C LYS A 40 32.86 0.15 11.31
N ASP A 41 32.15 -0.48 12.23
CA ASP A 41 30.94 -1.27 11.95
C ASP A 41 29.82 -0.37 11.42
N MET A 42 29.64 0.84 11.95
CA MET A 42 28.71 1.84 11.43
C MET A 42 29.09 2.30 10.02
N LYS A 43 30.38 2.54 9.76
CA LYS A 43 30.84 2.94 8.42
C LYS A 43 30.68 1.81 7.40
N GLU A 44 30.99 0.57 7.78
CA GLU A 44 30.77 -0.61 6.92
C GLU A 44 29.28 -0.79 6.61
N PHE A 45 28.41 -0.56 7.59
CA PHE A 45 26.96 -0.57 7.39
C PHE A 45 26.50 0.57 6.44
N ASP A 46 26.97 1.81 6.65
CA ASP A 46 26.65 2.94 5.78
C ASP A 46 27.13 2.70 4.35
N ASP A 47 28.34 2.17 4.19
CA ASP A 47 28.91 1.83 2.88
C ASP A 47 28.13 0.68 2.22
N PHE A 48 27.69 -0.31 2.99
CA PHE A 48 26.78 -1.36 2.50
C PHE A 48 25.43 -0.80 2.03
N VAL A 49 24.79 0.09 2.82
CA VAL A 49 23.53 0.74 2.45
C VAL A 49 23.69 1.57 1.18
N LYS A 50 24.77 2.36 1.07
CA LYS A 50 25.08 3.12 -0.14
C LYS A 50 25.32 2.23 -1.34
N GLN A 51 26.03 1.11 -1.15
CA GLN A 51 26.29 0.15 -2.22
C GLN A 51 24.99 -0.50 -2.71
N GLN A 52 24.11 -0.92 -1.80
CA GLN A 52 22.79 -1.47 -2.16
C GLN A 52 21.90 -0.45 -2.85
N GLN A 53 21.89 0.81 -2.37
CA GLN A 53 21.14 1.88 -3.02
C GLN A 53 21.66 2.13 -4.44
N LYS A 54 22.98 2.16 -4.61
CA LYS A 54 23.60 2.32 -5.92
C LYS A 54 23.27 1.17 -6.87
N GLU A 55 23.38 -0.08 -6.40
CA GLU A 55 23.01 -1.25 -7.20
C GLU A 55 21.54 -1.22 -7.63
N PHE A 56 20.66 -0.77 -6.74
CA PHE A 56 19.24 -0.57 -7.05
C PHE A 56 19.03 0.54 -8.10
N ASP A 57 19.67 1.70 -7.92
CA ASP A 57 19.56 2.83 -8.84
C ASP A 57 20.10 2.46 -10.24
N ASP A 58 21.23 1.76 -10.30
CA ASP A 58 21.84 1.25 -11.52
C ASP A 58 20.90 0.25 -12.22
N PHE A 59 20.29 -0.66 -11.46
CA PHE A 59 19.31 -1.61 -11.99
C PHE A 59 18.08 -0.90 -12.57
N VAL A 60 17.47 0.03 -11.82
CA VAL A 60 16.30 0.78 -12.27
C VAL A 60 16.63 1.64 -13.50
N SER A 61 17.83 2.22 -13.55
CA SER A 61 18.32 2.98 -14.70
C SER A 61 18.42 2.11 -15.96
N GLU A 62 19.00 0.91 -15.86
CA GLU A 62 19.10 0.00 -17.01
C GLU A 62 17.73 -0.47 -17.47
N GLN A 63 16.82 -0.81 -16.56
CA GLN A 63 15.45 -1.18 -16.93
C GLN A 63 14.69 -0.04 -17.63
N ASN A 64 14.90 1.20 -17.19
CA ASN A 64 14.32 2.36 -17.85
C ASN A 64 14.87 2.58 -19.25
N LYS A 65 16.18 2.35 -19.44
CA LYS A 65 16.84 2.46 -20.74
C LYS A 65 16.36 1.38 -21.71
N GLU A 66 16.34 0.11 -21.28
CA GLU A 66 15.80 -1.00 -22.09
C GLU A 66 14.34 -0.74 -22.48
N PHE A 67 13.53 -0.24 -21.55
CA PHE A 67 12.13 0.03 -21.83
C PHE A 67 11.95 1.23 -22.76
N ALA A 68 12.78 2.27 -22.62
CA ALA A 68 12.79 3.37 -23.57
C ALA A 68 13.15 2.91 -24.99
N GLU A 69 14.16 2.08 -25.15
CA GLU A 69 14.54 1.48 -26.43
C GLU A 69 13.39 0.67 -27.03
N PHE A 70 12.75 -0.16 -26.20
CA PHE A 70 11.57 -0.93 -26.60
C PHE A 70 10.40 -0.03 -27.03
N LEU A 71 10.15 1.09 -26.34
CA LEU A 71 9.07 2.02 -26.71
C LEU A 71 9.26 2.64 -28.12
N LYS A 72 10.49 2.65 -28.67
CA LYS A 72 10.77 3.11 -30.04
C LYS A 72 10.34 2.10 -31.10
N GLU A 73 10.19 0.83 -30.73
CA GLU A 73 9.75 -0.22 -31.66
C GLU A 73 8.33 0.06 -32.15
N THR A 74 7.98 -0.47 -33.32
CA THR A 74 6.65 -0.29 -33.89
C THR A 74 5.57 -0.93 -33.04
N TRP A 75 4.55 -0.14 -32.67
CA TRP A 75 3.42 -0.65 -31.89
C TRP A 75 2.45 -1.41 -32.78
N LYS A 76 1.86 -2.46 -32.22
CA LYS A 76 0.89 -3.31 -32.92
C LYS A 76 -0.50 -2.73 -32.76
N GLU A 77 -1.31 -2.90 -33.80
CA GLU A 77 -2.73 -2.59 -33.75
C GLU A 77 -3.49 -3.70 -33.00
N TYR A 78 -4.42 -3.29 -32.16
CA TYR A 78 -5.33 -4.17 -31.42
C TYR A 78 -6.74 -3.58 -31.46
N ASP A 79 -7.73 -4.46 -31.46
CA ASP A 79 -9.12 -4.05 -31.30
C ASP A 79 -9.53 -4.05 -29.82
N LEU A 80 -10.20 -2.97 -29.41
CA LEU A 80 -10.82 -2.88 -28.10
C LEU A 80 -11.97 -3.87 -28.00
N GLN A 81 -11.96 -4.60 -26.89
CA GLN A 81 -13.09 -5.42 -26.50
C GLN A 81 -14.21 -4.52 -25.99
N LYS A 82 -15.44 -4.87 -26.37
CA LYS A 82 -16.63 -4.12 -26.01
C LYS A 82 -16.82 -4.14 -24.49
N PRO A 83 -17.31 -3.03 -23.90
CA PRO A 83 -17.62 -2.99 -22.49
C PRO A 83 -18.64 -4.06 -22.11
N VAL A 84 -18.42 -4.72 -20.97
CA VAL A 84 -19.45 -5.55 -20.36
C VAL A 84 -20.56 -4.64 -19.81
N ALA A 85 -21.80 -4.92 -20.19
CA ALA A 85 -22.95 -4.13 -19.74
C ALA A 85 -23.15 -4.26 -18.24
N ARG A 86 -23.58 -3.16 -17.60
CA ARG A 86 -23.86 -3.13 -16.17
C ARG A 86 -25.00 -4.10 -15.84
N PRO A 87 -24.88 -4.90 -14.78
CA PRO A 87 -25.99 -5.70 -14.29
C PRO A 87 -27.18 -4.78 -13.98
N GLN A 88 -28.34 -5.10 -14.53
CA GLN A 88 -29.56 -4.36 -14.21
C GLN A 88 -30.09 -4.88 -12.87
N ARG A 89 -30.33 -3.97 -11.92
CA ARG A 89 -30.98 -4.33 -10.66
C ARG A 89 -32.39 -4.82 -11.01
N PRO A 90 -32.80 -6.03 -10.59
CA PRO A 90 -34.17 -6.47 -10.78
C PRO A 90 -35.12 -5.49 -10.07
N GLU A 91 -36.25 -5.18 -10.70
CA GLU A 91 -37.24 -4.30 -10.09
C GLU A 91 -37.65 -4.84 -8.71
N PRO A 92 -37.70 -4.00 -7.66
CA PRO A 92 -38.19 -4.43 -6.37
C PRO A 92 -39.58 -5.05 -6.54
N VAL A 93 -39.80 -6.22 -5.95
CA VAL A 93 -41.14 -6.82 -5.93
C VAL A 93 -42.07 -5.78 -5.32
N LYS A 94 -43.07 -5.34 -6.09
CA LYS A 94 -44.02 -4.33 -5.61
C LYS A 94 -44.65 -4.86 -4.32
N PRO A 95 -44.61 -4.10 -3.22
CA PRO A 95 -45.24 -4.54 -1.98
C PRO A 95 -46.72 -4.77 -2.26
N VAL A 96 -47.27 -5.86 -1.70
CA VAL A 96 -48.70 -6.15 -1.81
C VAL A 96 -49.46 -4.98 -1.22
N SER A 97 -50.20 -4.27 -2.05
CA SER A 97 -51.07 -3.19 -1.60
C SER A 97 -52.24 -3.82 -0.85
N PHE A 98 -52.30 -3.61 0.47
CA PHE A 98 -53.50 -3.92 1.23
C PHE A 98 -54.60 -2.95 0.79
N ASP A 99 -55.56 -3.47 0.04
CA ASP A 99 -56.76 -2.74 -0.31
C ASP A 99 -57.63 -2.60 0.94
N HIS A 100 -57.58 -1.43 1.59
CA HIS A 100 -58.41 -1.11 2.76
C HIS A 100 -59.92 -1.17 2.49
N LYS A 101 -60.35 -1.32 1.23
CA LYS A 101 -61.76 -1.50 0.84
C LYS A 101 -62.18 -2.96 0.70
N LYS A 102 -61.23 -3.91 0.69
CA LYS A 102 -61.56 -5.34 0.85
C LYS A 102 -61.67 -5.66 2.34
N PRO A 103 -62.76 -6.30 2.79
CA PRO A 103 -62.83 -6.77 4.16
C PRO A 103 -61.65 -7.70 4.43
N ALA A 104 -60.94 -7.48 5.52
CA ALA A 104 -59.88 -8.38 5.97
C ALA A 104 -60.48 -9.79 6.07
N THR A 105 -59.96 -10.73 5.28
CA THR A 105 -60.29 -12.14 5.44
C THR A 105 -59.99 -12.50 6.90
N LYS A 106 -61.00 -13.00 7.63
CA LYS A 106 -60.82 -13.46 9.01
C LYS A 106 -59.62 -14.41 9.06
N PRO A 107 -58.77 -14.36 10.11
CA PRO A 107 -57.66 -15.30 10.26
C PRO A 107 -58.18 -16.73 10.06
N GLN A 108 -57.59 -17.44 9.10
CA GLN A 108 -57.88 -18.86 8.93
C GLN A 108 -57.26 -19.57 10.13
N GLU A 109 -58.09 -20.22 10.93
CA GLU A 109 -57.65 -21.04 12.05
C GLU A 109 -56.78 -22.17 11.48
N VAL A 110 -55.47 -22.11 11.74
CA VAL A 110 -54.57 -23.21 11.40
C VAL A 110 -54.97 -24.37 12.29
N LYS A 111 -55.53 -25.43 11.71
CA LYS A 111 -55.74 -26.68 12.43
C LYS A 111 -54.37 -27.21 12.84
N VAL A 112 -54.01 -27.03 14.10
CA VAL A 112 -52.85 -27.67 14.71
C VAL A 112 -53.12 -29.18 14.66
N GLY A 113 -52.35 -29.90 13.84
CA GLY A 113 -52.35 -31.36 13.86
C GLY A 113 -51.92 -31.86 15.25
N GLU A 114 -52.51 -32.96 15.68
CA GLU A 114 -52.32 -33.59 16.98
C GLU A 114 -50.83 -33.66 17.37
N VAL A 115 -50.48 -33.03 18.49
CA VAL A 115 -49.12 -33.04 19.04
C VAL A 115 -48.82 -34.45 19.53
N THR A 116 -48.08 -35.22 18.72
CA THR A 116 -47.49 -36.48 19.20
C THR A 116 -46.40 -36.12 20.22
N ARG A 117 -46.66 -36.38 21.50
CA ARG A 117 -45.63 -36.23 22.54
C ARG A 117 -44.56 -37.31 22.31
N LEU A 118 -43.36 -36.89 21.92
CA LEU A 118 -42.19 -37.76 21.97
C LEU A 118 -41.90 -38.09 23.45
N PRO A 119 -41.63 -39.36 23.81
CA PRO A 119 -41.35 -39.74 25.18
C PRO A 119 -40.10 -39.03 25.70
N ILE A 120 -40.20 -38.47 26.90
CA ILE A 120 -39.10 -37.83 27.61
C ILE A 120 -38.10 -38.93 27.98
N PRO A 121 -36.85 -38.91 27.49
CA PRO A 121 -35.84 -39.84 27.96
C PRO A 121 -35.53 -39.56 29.44
N THR A 122 -35.69 -40.57 30.27
CA THR A 122 -35.28 -40.57 31.67
C THR A 122 -33.75 -40.49 31.72
N VAL A 123 -33.22 -39.35 32.17
CA VAL A 123 -31.79 -39.19 32.44
C VAL A 123 -31.47 -39.78 33.82
N THR A 124 -30.71 -40.88 33.83
CA THR A 124 -30.03 -41.40 35.03
C THR A 124 -28.78 -40.54 35.27
N PRO A 125 -28.53 -40.01 36.48
CA PRO A 125 -27.32 -39.24 36.74
C PRO A 125 -26.16 -40.21 36.98
N SER A 126 -25.11 -40.13 36.18
CA SER A 126 -23.78 -40.58 36.59
C SER A 126 -22.75 -39.55 36.21
N ALA A 127 -22.22 -38.90 37.24
CA ALA A 127 -21.03 -38.06 37.16
C ALA A 127 -19.81 -38.89 36.71
N THR A 128 -18.95 -38.31 35.88
CA THR A 128 -17.56 -37.95 36.23
C THR A 128 -16.83 -37.61 34.94
N PHE A 129 -16.45 -36.34 34.79
CA PHE A 129 -15.47 -35.92 33.79
C PHE A 129 -14.06 -36.26 34.27
N SER A 130 -13.22 -36.81 33.39
CA SER A 130 -11.77 -36.70 33.44
C SER A 130 -11.20 -36.66 32.02
N PRO A 131 -10.32 -35.70 31.69
CA PRO A 131 -9.86 -35.49 30.32
C PRO A 131 -8.65 -36.37 30.01
N SER A 132 -8.68 -37.06 28.86
CA SER A 132 -7.51 -37.74 28.30
C SER A 132 -7.06 -37.07 27.00
N LYS A 133 -5.74 -36.85 26.96
CA LYS A 133 -4.91 -36.33 25.87
C LYS A 133 -5.10 -37.07 24.54
N GLY A 134 -4.85 -36.36 23.44
CA GLY A 134 -4.55 -36.96 22.14
C GLY A 134 -4.25 -35.93 21.05
N LYS A 135 -2.98 -35.51 20.93
CA LYS A 135 -2.40 -34.90 19.72
C LYS A 135 -1.87 -36.01 18.82
N THR A 136 -1.93 -35.83 17.49
CA THR A 136 -0.97 -36.32 16.46
C THR A 136 -1.40 -35.74 15.10
N GLN A 137 -0.58 -35.32 14.12
CA GLN A 137 0.82 -34.90 13.93
C GLN A 137 0.88 -34.26 12.52
N VAL A 138 1.87 -33.40 12.26
CA VAL A 138 2.37 -33.03 10.92
C VAL A 138 3.93 -33.07 11.00
N PRO A 139 4.67 -33.46 9.93
CA PRO A 139 5.79 -34.39 10.03
C PRO A 139 7.21 -33.79 10.17
N VAL A 140 8.11 -34.71 10.52
CA VAL A 140 9.57 -34.70 10.78
C VAL A 140 10.43 -34.52 9.53
N VAL A 141 11.62 -33.90 9.65
CA VAL A 141 12.97 -34.42 9.27
C VAL A 141 14.09 -33.64 10.04
N PRO A 142 15.35 -34.12 10.13
CA PRO A 142 15.98 -34.92 11.19
C PRO A 142 16.99 -34.12 12.05
N GLY A 143 17.24 -34.41 13.33
CA GLY A 143 18.07 -35.53 13.78
C GLY A 143 19.42 -35.02 14.35
N GLY A 144 19.51 -34.86 15.68
CA GLY A 144 20.74 -34.56 16.41
C GLY A 144 20.64 -35.15 17.82
N LYS A 145 21.58 -36.04 18.14
CA LYS A 145 21.57 -36.98 19.27
C LYS A 145 21.57 -36.31 20.65
N ASP A 146 20.79 -36.90 21.55
CA ASP A 146 20.83 -36.67 23.00
C ASP A 146 22.16 -37.14 23.61
N VAL A 147 22.69 -36.36 24.54
CA VAL A 147 23.46 -36.87 25.68
C VAL A 147 22.91 -36.22 26.95
N ALA A 148 22.41 -37.08 27.83
CA ALA A 148 21.92 -36.75 29.16
C ALA A 148 23.08 -36.51 30.12
N VAL A 149 22.95 -35.53 31.02
CA VAL A 149 23.62 -35.51 32.34
C VAL A 149 22.66 -34.89 33.38
N GLU A 150 22.55 -35.59 34.51
CA GLU A 150 21.79 -35.30 35.73
C GLU A 150 22.36 -34.10 36.55
N PRO A 151 21.69 -33.66 37.63
CA PRO A 151 21.56 -32.25 38.01
C PRO A 151 22.52 -31.80 39.12
N GLU A 152 22.76 -30.49 39.21
CA GLU A 152 23.11 -29.87 40.49
C GLU A 152 22.62 -28.42 40.59
N LYS A 153 22.06 -28.09 41.76
CA LYS A 153 21.67 -26.75 42.20
C LYS A 153 22.92 -25.89 42.36
N ASP A 154 22.89 -24.64 41.88
CA ASP A 154 23.15 -23.53 42.79
C ASP A 154 22.52 -22.22 42.31
N PHE A 155 22.09 -21.41 43.28
CA PHE A 155 21.46 -20.12 43.07
C PHE A 155 22.52 -19.07 42.71
N ALA A 156 22.33 -18.37 41.58
CA ALA A 156 22.93 -17.05 41.37
C ALA A 156 21.90 -16.12 40.73
N VAL A 157 21.57 -15.08 41.49
CA VAL A 157 20.62 -14.01 41.16
C VAL A 157 21.07 -13.27 39.90
N LEU A 158 20.24 -13.30 38.86
CA LEU A 158 20.39 -12.48 37.66
C LEU A 158 19.96 -11.03 37.99
N PRO A 159 20.76 -9.99 37.69
CA PRO A 159 20.31 -8.62 37.85
C PRO A 159 19.18 -8.29 36.86
N GLU A 160 18.15 -7.64 37.40
CA GLU A 160 16.92 -7.21 36.75
C GLU A 160 17.20 -6.26 35.58
N ILE A 161 16.95 -6.71 34.35
CA ILE A 161 17.00 -5.86 33.15
C ILE A 161 15.71 -5.02 33.12
N LYS A 162 15.83 -3.72 33.39
CA LYS A 162 14.78 -2.72 33.19
C LYS A 162 14.49 -2.52 31.68
N PRO A 163 13.28 -2.09 31.31
CA PRO A 163 12.68 -2.36 30.01
C PRO A 163 13.23 -1.47 28.88
N GLU A 164 13.49 -2.14 27.76
CA GLU A 164 13.19 -1.76 26.38
C GLU A 164 13.17 -0.26 26.05
N VAL A 165 14.31 0.20 25.51
CA VAL A 165 14.38 1.46 24.76
C VAL A 165 13.55 1.28 23.47
N LYS A 166 12.37 1.87 23.48
CA LYS A 166 11.54 2.09 22.29
C LYS A 166 12.41 2.70 21.18
N PRO A 167 12.42 2.17 19.94
CA PRO A 167 13.14 2.82 18.85
C PRO A 167 12.62 4.25 18.68
N GLU A 168 13.52 5.21 18.83
CA GLU A 168 13.25 6.61 18.58
C GLU A 168 12.86 6.74 17.11
N GLU A 169 11.60 7.10 16.84
CA GLU A 169 11.15 7.48 15.51
C GLU A 169 12.06 8.61 15.04
N THR A 170 12.94 8.31 14.08
CA THR A 170 13.67 9.31 13.33
C THR A 170 12.67 10.31 12.77
N VAL A 171 12.66 11.50 13.37
CA VAL A 171 11.91 12.66 12.92
C VAL A 171 12.23 12.84 11.43
N PRO A 172 11.23 12.94 10.54
CA PRO A 172 11.50 13.16 9.12
C PRO A 172 12.33 14.43 8.98
N ALA A 173 13.47 14.31 8.31
CA ALA A 173 14.25 15.47 7.87
C ALA A 173 13.28 16.49 7.25
N LYS A 174 13.38 17.75 7.69
CA LYS A 174 12.54 18.87 7.23
C LYS A 174 12.36 18.79 5.70
N ARG A 175 11.16 18.40 5.27
CA ARG A 175 10.76 18.36 3.85
C ARG A 175 10.97 19.75 3.26
N SER A 176 11.74 19.84 2.19
CA SER A 176 11.98 21.08 1.45
C SER A 176 10.64 21.72 1.05
N LEU A 177 10.49 23.03 1.27
CA LEU A 177 9.33 23.87 0.91
C LEU A 177 9.13 24.04 -0.62
N SER A 178 9.79 23.26 -1.46
CA SER A 178 9.73 23.34 -2.93
C SER A 178 8.78 22.28 -3.53
N GLY A 179 7.63 22.07 -2.89
CA GLY A 179 6.61 21.12 -3.34
C GLY A 179 5.59 21.72 -4.29
N VAL A 180 4.88 20.86 -5.04
CA VAL A 180 3.64 21.20 -5.73
C VAL A 180 2.49 20.86 -4.80
N GLU A 181 1.72 21.88 -4.43
CA GLU A 181 0.58 21.76 -3.51
C GLU A 181 -0.73 21.70 -4.30
N PHE A 182 -1.62 20.78 -3.92
CA PHE A 182 -2.96 20.67 -4.48
C PHE A 182 -3.91 19.94 -3.52
N SER A 183 -5.21 20.09 -3.76
CA SER A 183 -6.22 19.31 -3.05
C SER A 183 -6.61 18.06 -3.83
N PHE A 184 -6.67 16.92 -3.15
CA PHE A 184 -7.11 15.63 -3.67
C PHE A 184 -8.25 15.09 -2.79
N TYR A 185 -9.49 15.12 -3.30
CA TYR A 185 -10.70 14.78 -2.54
C TYR A 185 -10.76 15.45 -1.15
N SER A 186 -10.49 16.76 -1.12
CA SER A 186 -10.49 17.58 0.11
C SER A 186 -9.40 17.22 1.14
N LYS A 187 -8.38 16.43 0.74
CA LYS A 187 -7.10 16.31 1.44
C LYS A 187 -6.06 17.22 0.79
N ASP A 188 -5.29 17.91 1.60
CA ASP A 188 -4.12 18.64 1.10
C ASP A 188 -3.01 17.65 0.79
N CYS A 189 -2.40 17.80 -0.38
CA CYS A 189 -1.32 16.99 -0.87
C CYS A 189 -0.17 17.89 -1.30
N VAL A 190 1.03 17.52 -0.90
CA VAL A 190 2.27 18.18 -1.31
C VAL A 190 3.19 17.11 -1.85
N VAL A 191 3.66 17.29 -3.08
CA VAL A 191 4.56 16.34 -3.74
C VAL A 191 5.80 17.06 -4.27
N ASN A 192 6.91 16.34 -4.38
CA ASN A 192 8.14 16.87 -4.92
C ASN A 192 7.97 17.42 -6.34
N ALA A 193 8.53 18.60 -6.62
CA ALA A 193 8.42 19.26 -7.92
C ALA A 193 9.45 18.76 -8.97
N SER A 194 10.18 17.67 -8.72
CA SER A 194 11.32 17.24 -9.55
C SER A 194 11.00 17.00 -11.03
N LEU A 195 9.75 16.66 -11.35
CA LEU A 195 9.27 16.44 -12.71
C LEU A 195 8.44 17.59 -13.29
N LYS A 196 8.27 18.69 -12.57
CA LYS A 196 7.46 19.83 -13.01
C LYS A 196 8.05 20.44 -14.29
N ASN A 197 7.21 20.57 -15.33
CA ASN A 197 7.60 21.10 -16.64
C ASN A 197 8.78 20.37 -17.31
N ARG A 198 9.08 19.12 -16.92
CA ARG A 198 10.20 18.35 -17.51
C ARG A 198 9.81 17.58 -18.77
N LEU A 199 8.51 17.31 -18.94
CA LEU A 199 7.99 16.56 -20.08
C LEU A 199 7.35 17.50 -21.10
N THR A 200 7.76 17.37 -22.36
CA THR A 200 7.14 18.06 -23.50
C THR A 200 7.22 17.14 -24.70
N LEU A 201 6.07 16.72 -25.22
CA LEU A 201 6.02 15.78 -26.35
C LEU A 201 5.97 16.56 -27.67
N LYS A 202 6.76 16.12 -28.66
CA LYS A 202 6.69 16.64 -30.04
C LYS A 202 5.50 16.04 -30.81
N GLY A 203 4.99 14.93 -30.33
CA GLY A 203 3.91 14.16 -30.92
C GLY A 203 3.72 12.86 -30.15
N ILE A 204 2.78 12.04 -30.61
CA ILE A 204 2.47 10.75 -30.01
C ILE A 204 3.09 9.59 -30.77
N ALA A 205 4.08 9.80 -31.64
CA ALA A 205 4.77 8.70 -32.31
C ALA A 205 5.68 7.94 -31.32
N GLU A 206 5.99 6.68 -31.61
CA GLU A 206 6.80 5.79 -30.77
C GLU A 206 8.13 6.42 -30.35
N LYS A 207 8.81 7.07 -31.29
CA LYS A 207 10.06 7.81 -31.03
C LYS A 207 9.89 8.97 -30.03
N ASP A 208 8.77 9.68 -30.08
CA ASP A 208 8.51 10.86 -29.26
C ASP A 208 8.09 10.44 -27.85
N ILE A 209 7.29 9.38 -27.74
CA ILE A 209 6.89 8.76 -26.48
C ILE A 209 8.12 8.16 -25.77
N SER A 210 8.96 7.44 -26.50
CA SER A 210 10.24 6.94 -25.98
C SER A 210 11.14 8.07 -25.49
N ALA A 211 11.32 9.15 -26.26
CA ALA A 211 12.10 10.30 -25.83
C ALA A 211 11.53 10.97 -24.57
N GLY A 212 10.20 11.02 -24.45
CA GLY A 212 9.51 11.46 -23.24
C GLY A 212 9.84 10.57 -22.04
N TRP A 213 9.79 9.25 -22.21
CA TRP A 213 10.18 8.29 -21.18
C TRP A 213 11.66 8.46 -20.76
N GLU A 214 12.58 8.58 -21.72
CA GLU A 214 14.00 8.83 -21.44
C GLU A 214 14.18 10.11 -20.61
N THR A 215 13.47 11.18 -20.97
CA THR A 215 13.54 12.48 -20.28
C THR A 215 13.11 12.37 -18.81
N LEU A 216 12.03 11.63 -18.54
CA LEU A 216 11.57 11.35 -17.18
C LEU A 216 12.59 10.48 -16.43
N SER A 217 13.09 9.41 -17.06
CA SER A 217 14.01 8.47 -16.44
C SER A 217 15.38 9.06 -16.06
N ARG A 218 15.84 10.10 -16.77
CA ARG A 218 17.08 10.83 -16.44
C ARG A 218 16.89 11.90 -15.37
N SER A 219 15.66 12.16 -14.96
CA SER A 219 15.34 13.14 -13.92
C SER A 219 15.38 12.50 -12.52
N ASN A 220 15.50 13.30 -11.47
CA ASN A 220 15.45 12.81 -10.09
C ASN A 220 13.99 12.57 -9.65
N TYR A 221 13.33 11.56 -10.21
CA TYR A 221 11.91 11.28 -9.99
C TYR A 221 11.62 10.56 -8.67
N GLN A 222 12.62 9.89 -8.06
CA GLN A 222 12.39 9.02 -6.89
C GLN A 222 11.70 9.75 -5.72
N PRO A 223 12.10 10.98 -5.33
CA PRO A 223 11.39 11.71 -4.26
C PRO A 223 9.90 11.95 -4.54
N LEU A 224 9.52 12.12 -5.81
CA LEU A 224 8.11 12.28 -6.20
C LEU A 224 7.36 10.95 -6.08
N ILE A 225 7.97 9.83 -6.47
CA ILE A 225 7.40 8.49 -6.28
C ILE A 225 7.21 8.21 -4.78
N ASP A 226 8.22 8.53 -3.97
CA ASP A 226 8.18 8.35 -2.51
C ASP A 226 7.06 9.19 -1.88
N ASP A 227 6.89 10.45 -2.27
CA ASP A 227 5.79 11.30 -1.79
C ASP A 227 4.41 10.74 -2.18
N CYS A 228 4.27 10.24 -3.41
CA CYS A 228 3.01 9.63 -3.86
C CYS A 228 2.67 8.36 -3.07
N LEU A 229 3.66 7.48 -2.87
CA LEU A 229 3.49 6.23 -2.13
C LEU A 229 3.28 6.48 -0.63
N ALA A 230 3.96 7.47 -0.05
CA ALA A 230 3.72 7.92 1.32
C ALA A 230 2.29 8.43 1.46
N PHE A 231 1.81 9.28 0.55
CA PHE A 231 0.43 9.74 0.57
C PHE A 231 -0.57 8.58 0.48
N LYS A 232 -0.31 7.60 -0.40
CA LYS A 232 -1.13 6.38 -0.51
C LYS A 232 -1.21 5.64 0.83
N LYS A 233 -0.05 5.41 1.47
CA LYS A 233 0.06 4.69 2.75
C LYS A 233 -0.63 5.45 3.88
N ASP A 234 -0.29 6.72 4.05
CA ASP A 234 -0.76 7.58 5.15
C ASP A 234 -2.28 7.80 5.10
N ASN A 235 -2.87 7.74 3.91
CA ASN A 235 -4.31 7.87 3.70
C ASN A 235 -5.01 6.54 3.42
N ALA A 236 -4.36 5.38 3.62
CA ALA A 236 -4.95 4.06 3.36
C ALA A 236 -5.68 3.96 1.99
N LEU A 237 -5.08 4.59 0.97
CA LEU A 237 -5.67 4.74 -0.35
C LEU A 237 -5.61 3.41 -1.10
N ASN A 238 -6.74 2.95 -1.64
CA ASN A 238 -6.73 1.75 -2.48
C ASN A 238 -6.02 2.02 -3.82
N ASP A 239 -5.75 0.97 -4.59
CA ASP A 239 -4.94 1.12 -5.82
C ASP A 239 -5.63 1.99 -6.87
N TYR A 240 -6.96 1.93 -6.99
CA TYR A 240 -7.69 2.82 -7.90
C TYR A 240 -7.63 4.28 -7.44
N GLY A 241 -7.70 4.55 -6.13
CA GLY A 241 -7.43 5.87 -5.58
C GLY A 241 -6.02 6.36 -5.89
N TYR A 242 -5.01 5.47 -5.83
CA TYR A 242 -3.65 5.80 -6.24
C TYR A 242 -3.53 6.13 -7.74
N LEU A 243 -4.31 5.45 -8.57
CA LEU A 243 -4.41 5.74 -9.99
C LEU A 243 -5.01 7.14 -10.24
N LEU A 244 -6.04 7.53 -9.49
CA LEU A 244 -6.60 8.88 -9.52
C LEU A 244 -5.61 9.93 -8.98
N LEU A 245 -4.84 9.62 -7.93
CA LEU A 245 -3.82 10.49 -7.37
C LEU A 245 -2.72 10.78 -8.41
N THR A 246 -2.19 9.74 -9.05
CA THR A 246 -1.14 9.90 -10.08
C THR A 246 -1.64 10.67 -11.30
N ARG A 247 -2.93 10.54 -11.67
CA ARG A 247 -3.55 11.42 -12.68
C ARG A 247 -3.52 12.88 -12.24
N LYS A 248 -3.91 13.16 -10.99
CA LYS A 248 -3.92 14.52 -10.44
C LYS A 248 -2.51 15.09 -10.37
N VAL A 249 -1.54 14.35 -9.85
CA VAL A 249 -0.12 14.73 -9.80
C VAL A 249 0.41 15.06 -11.19
N ALA A 250 0.20 14.16 -12.17
CA ALA A 250 0.62 14.40 -13.54
C ALA A 250 -0.04 15.66 -14.15
N THR A 251 -1.30 15.93 -13.81
CA THR A 251 -2.02 17.14 -14.24
C THR A 251 -1.39 18.40 -13.65
N GLU A 252 -1.00 18.40 -12.38
CA GLU A 252 -0.36 19.54 -11.73
C GLU A 252 1.08 19.78 -12.23
N LEU A 253 1.79 18.73 -12.62
CA LEU A 253 3.18 18.82 -13.10
C LEU A 253 3.30 19.21 -14.58
N CYS A 254 2.35 18.77 -15.42
CA CYS A 254 2.33 19.04 -16.86
C CYS A 254 1.44 20.22 -17.24
N GLY A 255 0.42 20.54 -16.44
CA GLY A 255 -0.64 21.49 -16.78
C GLY A 255 -1.83 20.81 -17.48
N SER A 256 -3.05 21.24 -17.14
CA SER A 256 -4.31 20.56 -17.51
C SER A 256 -4.62 20.48 -19.01
N THR A 257 -3.97 21.30 -19.83
CA THR A 257 -4.12 21.33 -21.29
C THR A 257 -3.28 20.27 -22.01
N HIS A 258 -2.35 19.62 -21.32
CA HIS A 258 -1.33 18.72 -21.90
C HIS A 258 -1.72 17.25 -21.74
N SER A 259 -2.84 16.83 -22.35
CA SER A 259 -3.43 15.51 -22.08
C SER A 259 -2.50 14.32 -22.36
N ASP A 260 -1.67 14.41 -23.40
CA ASP A 260 -0.77 13.34 -23.82
C ASP A 260 0.45 13.25 -22.90
N GLU A 261 1.03 14.38 -22.51
CA GLU A 261 2.07 14.44 -21.48
C GLU A 261 1.55 13.91 -20.14
N ILE A 262 0.33 14.27 -19.75
CA ILE A 262 -0.27 13.75 -18.51
C ILE A 262 -0.43 12.23 -18.60
N ALA A 263 -0.85 11.68 -19.74
CA ALA A 263 -0.98 10.22 -19.90
C ALA A 263 0.37 9.50 -19.79
N LEU A 264 1.42 10.04 -20.41
CA LEU A 264 2.77 9.47 -20.33
C LEU A 264 3.39 9.63 -18.92
N MET A 265 3.25 10.81 -18.30
CA MET A 265 3.70 11.07 -16.94
C MET A 265 3.00 10.14 -15.95
N GLN A 266 1.67 10.00 -16.06
CA GLN A 266 0.91 9.09 -15.21
C GLN A 266 1.36 7.63 -15.40
N MET A 267 1.56 7.20 -16.65
CA MET A 267 2.09 5.86 -16.94
C MET A 267 3.46 5.65 -16.28
N PHE A 268 4.36 6.63 -16.40
CA PHE A 268 5.69 6.57 -15.79
C PHE A 268 5.60 6.42 -14.27
N LEU A 269 4.85 7.29 -13.59
CA LEU A 269 4.68 7.24 -12.12
C LEU A 269 4.13 5.89 -11.66
N LEU A 270 3.11 5.38 -12.34
CA LEU A 270 2.50 4.08 -12.01
C LEU A 270 3.45 2.91 -12.26
N SER A 271 4.21 2.95 -13.35
CA SER A 271 5.20 1.91 -13.68
C SER A 271 6.34 1.87 -12.66
N GLN A 272 6.89 3.03 -12.27
CA GLN A 272 7.90 3.13 -11.20
C GLN A 272 7.34 2.71 -9.84
N SER A 273 6.03 2.89 -9.62
CA SER A 273 5.32 2.40 -8.43
C SER A 273 4.99 0.90 -8.48
N GLY A 274 5.36 0.19 -9.54
CA GLY A 274 5.18 -1.26 -9.68
C GLY A 274 3.84 -1.72 -10.28
N TYR A 275 3.04 -0.80 -10.86
CA TYR A 275 1.76 -1.13 -11.49
C TYR A 275 1.90 -1.44 -12.98
N ARG A 276 1.19 -2.49 -13.43
CA ARG A 276 1.06 -2.82 -14.85
C ARG A 276 0.13 -1.83 -15.53
N VAL A 277 0.74 -0.88 -16.21
CA VAL A 277 0.06 0.11 -17.03
C VAL A 277 0.72 0.20 -18.39
N LYS A 278 -0.05 0.67 -19.36
CA LYS A 278 0.42 0.91 -20.72
C LYS A 278 -0.24 2.18 -21.24
N VAL A 279 0.37 2.74 -22.26
CA VAL A 279 -0.28 3.75 -23.08
C VAL A 279 -0.61 3.18 -24.45
N ALA A 280 -1.67 3.70 -25.05
CA ALA A 280 -2.06 3.38 -26.41
C ALA A 280 -2.35 4.65 -27.20
N ARG A 281 -1.99 4.65 -28.48
CA ARG A 281 -2.43 5.68 -29.43
C ARG A 281 -3.84 5.34 -29.87
N MET A 282 -4.77 6.25 -29.62
CA MET A 282 -6.19 6.08 -29.91
C MET A 282 -6.80 7.44 -30.19
N ASP A 283 -7.63 7.56 -31.22
CA ASP A 283 -8.34 8.81 -31.54
C ASP A 283 -7.42 10.04 -31.63
N ASN A 284 -6.21 9.83 -32.18
CA ASN A 284 -5.14 10.84 -32.29
C ASN A 284 -4.67 11.43 -30.94
N ARG A 285 -4.77 10.64 -29.86
CA ARG A 285 -4.27 10.97 -28.51
C ARG A 285 -3.60 9.79 -27.84
N LEU A 286 -2.84 10.07 -26.80
CA LEU A 286 -2.29 9.06 -25.91
C LEU A 286 -3.28 8.77 -24.77
N THR A 287 -3.65 7.50 -24.60
CA THR A 287 -4.60 7.07 -23.58
C THR A 287 -3.97 6.02 -22.67
N LEU A 288 -4.15 6.19 -21.35
CA LEU A 288 -3.68 5.23 -20.35
C LEU A 288 -4.61 4.01 -20.26
N PHE A 289 -4.01 2.84 -20.15
CA PHE A 289 -4.64 1.56 -19.83
C PHE A 289 -3.98 0.95 -18.60
N TYR A 290 -4.77 0.34 -17.72
CA TYR A 290 -4.28 -0.30 -16.49
C TYR A 290 -4.78 -1.72 -16.36
N ALA A 291 -3.90 -2.62 -15.94
CA ALA A 291 -4.28 -4.01 -15.70
C ALA A 291 -5.17 -4.11 -14.45
N SER A 292 -6.23 -4.91 -14.50
CA SER A 292 -6.99 -5.31 -13.31
C SER A 292 -7.51 -6.73 -13.43
N GLY A 293 -7.58 -7.42 -12.29
CA GLY A 293 -8.25 -8.72 -12.17
C GLY A 293 -9.74 -8.61 -11.83
N ASN A 294 -10.23 -7.42 -11.48
CA ASN A 294 -11.63 -7.18 -11.17
C ASN A 294 -12.42 -6.86 -12.44
N MET A 295 -13.70 -7.27 -12.51
CA MET A 295 -14.59 -6.85 -13.59
C MET A 295 -14.95 -5.38 -13.44
N ILE A 296 -14.72 -4.61 -14.50
CA ILE A 296 -15.07 -3.19 -14.57
C ILE A 296 -16.09 -2.99 -15.68
N TYR A 297 -17.34 -2.72 -15.29
CA TYR A 297 -18.47 -2.59 -16.20
C TYR A 297 -18.45 -1.27 -16.96
N ALA A 298 -19.03 -1.28 -18.16
CA ALA A 298 -19.12 -0.12 -19.06
C ALA A 298 -17.76 0.52 -19.41
N THR A 299 -16.66 -0.20 -19.24
CA THR A 299 -15.30 0.21 -19.62
C THR A 299 -14.75 -0.71 -20.71
N CYS A 300 -14.21 -0.13 -21.79
CA CYS A 300 -13.52 -0.90 -22.82
C CYS A 300 -12.16 -1.39 -22.31
N PHE A 301 -11.71 -2.54 -22.80
CA PHE A 301 -10.43 -3.11 -22.41
C PHE A 301 -9.79 -3.87 -23.57
N ILE A 302 -8.50 -4.18 -23.41
CA ILE A 302 -7.78 -5.12 -24.26
C ILE A 302 -7.25 -6.26 -23.40
N THR A 303 -7.10 -7.45 -23.98
CA THR A 303 -6.45 -8.57 -23.32
C THR A 303 -5.09 -8.80 -23.96
N LEU A 304 -4.04 -8.70 -23.16
CA LEU A 304 -2.66 -8.92 -23.57
C LEU A 304 -2.05 -9.98 -22.65
N ASN A 305 -1.53 -11.07 -23.22
CA ASN A 305 -0.99 -12.22 -22.47
C ASN A 305 -1.93 -12.75 -21.38
N GLY A 306 -3.25 -12.78 -21.64
CA GLY A 306 -4.26 -13.22 -20.68
C GLY A 306 -4.59 -12.23 -19.56
N VAL A 307 -4.05 -11.02 -19.59
CA VAL A 307 -4.33 -9.95 -18.62
C VAL A 307 -5.22 -8.88 -19.27
N ASN A 308 -6.29 -8.48 -18.59
CA ASN A 308 -7.17 -7.41 -19.05
C ASN A 308 -6.61 -6.04 -18.64
N TYR A 309 -6.40 -5.18 -19.62
CA TYR A 309 -6.02 -3.79 -19.45
C TYR A 309 -7.22 -2.90 -19.79
N TYR A 310 -7.77 -2.24 -18.79
CA TYR A 310 -8.94 -1.37 -18.91
C TYR A 310 -8.52 0.05 -19.27
N ARG A 311 -9.29 0.68 -20.16
CA ARG A 311 -9.12 2.09 -20.52
C ARG A 311 -9.40 2.95 -19.28
N PHE A 312 -8.52 3.90 -18.98
CA PHE A 312 -8.71 4.80 -17.84
C PHE A 312 -9.64 5.99 -18.15
N ASP A 313 -9.51 6.61 -19.32
CA ASP A 313 -10.35 7.74 -19.73
C ASP A 313 -11.76 7.26 -20.11
N THR A 314 -12.81 7.95 -19.64
CA THR A 314 -14.22 7.62 -19.88
C THR A 314 -14.83 8.33 -21.10
N THR A 315 -14.04 9.11 -21.84
CA THR A 315 -14.49 9.76 -23.08
C THR A 315 -14.98 8.73 -24.09
N PRO A 316 -16.14 8.95 -24.74
CA PRO A 316 -16.68 8.01 -25.72
C PRO A 316 -15.69 7.75 -26.85
N ASN A 317 -15.53 6.47 -27.21
CA ASN A 317 -14.68 6.04 -28.31
C ASN A 317 -15.18 6.60 -29.63
N LYS A 318 -14.28 7.12 -30.47
CA LYS A 318 -14.59 7.34 -31.90
C LYS A 318 -14.17 6.13 -32.75
N THR A 319 -13.04 5.51 -32.39
CA THR A 319 -12.54 4.27 -32.98
C THR A 319 -12.57 3.10 -31.99
N ASN A 320 -12.55 1.88 -32.51
CA ASN A 320 -12.34 0.68 -31.69
C ASN A 320 -10.89 0.15 -31.77
N SER A 321 -10.07 0.66 -32.68
CA SER A 321 -8.69 0.16 -32.87
C SER A 321 -7.69 1.07 -32.17
N ILE A 322 -6.71 0.47 -31.51
CA ILE A 322 -5.67 1.14 -30.76
C ILE A 322 -4.30 0.61 -31.20
N TYR A 323 -3.26 1.42 -31.03
CA TYR A 323 -1.88 0.99 -31.22
C TYR A 323 -1.18 0.95 -29.88
N THR A 324 -0.64 -0.20 -29.49
CA THR A 324 0.08 -0.39 -28.22
C THR A 324 1.07 -1.57 -28.31
N TYR A 325 1.65 -1.96 -27.20
CA TYR A 325 2.72 -2.95 -27.11
C TYR A 325 2.46 -3.99 -26.02
N ASN A 326 3.09 -5.16 -26.14
CA ASN A 326 2.80 -6.32 -25.28
C ASN A 326 3.78 -6.48 -24.10
N ARG A 327 4.88 -5.71 -24.06
CA ARG A 327 5.85 -5.76 -22.94
C ARG A 327 5.37 -4.89 -21.78
N ASP A 328 5.43 -5.41 -20.55
CA ASP A 328 5.29 -4.58 -19.35
C ASP A 328 6.67 -4.03 -18.94
N PHE A 329 6.67 -2.92 -18.20
CA PHE A 329 7.89 -2.47 -17.52
C PHE A 329 8.34 -3.54 -16.52
N ALA A 330 9.63 -3.86 -16.43
CA ALA A 330 10.09 -5.03 -15.68
C ALA A 330 9.72 -5.01 -14.19
N ASN A 331 9.67 -3.81 -13.58
CA ASN A 331 9.29 -3.64 -12.19
C ASN A 331 7.76 -3.58 -11.99
N ALA A 332 6.98 -3.44 -13.06
CA ALA A 332 5.53 -3.39 -13.03
C ALA A 332 4.93 -4.80 -12.89
N LYS A 333 4.81 -5.28 -11.65
CA LYS A 333 4.33 -6.65 -11.36
C LYS A 333 2.86 -6.69 -11.00
N ASN A 334 2.29 -5.59 -10.52
CA ASN A 334 1.00 -5.58 -9.85
C ASN A 334 -0.12 -5.06 -10.77
N PRO A 335 -1.21 -5.83 -10.99
CA PRO A 335 -2.45 -5.24 -11.48
C PRO A 335 -3.07 -4.32 -10.40
N VAL A 336 -3.89 -3.37 -10.82
CA VAL A 336 -4.65 -2.48 -9.94
C VAL A 336 -5.75 -3.28 -9.25
N ASN A 337 -5.72 -3.30 -7.92
CA ASN A 337 -6.79 -3.88 -7.11
C ASN A 337 -7.92 -2.87 -6.88
N MET A 338 -9.13 -3.23 -7.31
CA MET A 338 -10.29 -2.37 -7.15
C MET A 338 -10.90 -2.46 -5.74
N ASN A 339 -10.60 -3.49 -4.96
CA ASN A 339 -11.28 -3.72 -3.68
C ASN A 339 -11.20 -2.49 -2.74
N ILE A 340 -12.31 -2.20 -2.07
CA ILE A 340 -12.43 -1.17 -1.03
C ILE A 340 -12.65 -1.91 0.29
N THR A 341 -11.56 -2.41 0.89
CA THR A 341 -11.59 -3.16 2.16
C THR A 341 -11.71 -2.25 3.38
N THR A 342 -11.31 -0.98 3.22
CA THR A 342 -11.41 0.03 4.27
C THR A 342 -12.00 1.32 3.71
N PRO A 343 -12.91 1.99 4.43
CA PRO A 343 -13.39 3.31 4.06
C PRO A 343 -12.21 4.25 3.84
N GLN A 344 -12.21 4.93 2.69
CA GLN A 344 -11.13 5.85 2.33
C GLN A 344 -11.22 7.11 3.22
N PRO A 345 -10.21 7.43 4.04
CA PRO A 345 -10.27 8.45 5.08
C PRO A 345 -10.11 9.87 4.52
N PHE A 346 -10.90 10.25 3.52
CA PHE A 346 -10.87 11.59 2.94
C PHE A 346 -11.36 12.64 3.94
N SER A 347 -10.67 13.77 3.96
CA SER A 347 -11.12 14.96 4.69
C SER A 347 -12.28 15.60 3.91
N GLY A 348 -13.03 16.49 4.54
CA GLY A 348 -14.11 17.19 3.86
C GLY A 348 -15.21 17.65 4.79
N THR A 349 -16.15 18.39 4.23
CA THR A 349 -17.37 18.78 4.92
C THR A 349 -18.39 17.64 4.89
N TYR A 350 -19.21 17.55 5.93
CA TYR A 350 -20.37 16.67 5.92
C TYR A 350 -21.52 17.38 5.22
N VAL A 351 -22.03 16.77 4.16
CA VAL A 351 -23.26 17.20 3.49
C VAL A 351 -24.41 16.46 4.14
N GLU A 352 -25.39 17.22 4.63
CA GLU A 352 -26.61 16.66 5.21
C GLU A 352 -27.72 16.61 4.16
N LYS A 353 -28.40 15.48 4.05
CA LYS A 353 -29.59 15.34 3.22
C LYS A 353 -30.69 14.69 4.04
N THR A 354 -31.78 15.42 4.23
CA THR A 354 -32.99 14.89 4.84
C THR A 354 -33.83 14.20 3.77
N LEU A 355 -33.97 12.88 3.89
CA LEU A 355 -34.90 12.09 3.11
C LEU A 355 -36.21 11.99 3.88
N GLN A 356 -37.31 12.36 3.24
CA GLN A 356 -38.65 12.28 3.83
C GLN A 356 -39.52 11.40 2.93
N ALA A 357 -40.16 10.40 3.51
CA ALA A 357 -41.07 9.54 2.77
C ALA A 357 -42.35 10.32 2.40
N LYS A 358 -42.73 10.32 1.12
CA LYS A 358 -43.98 10.95 0.66
C LYS A 358 -45.21 10.35 1.34
N ALA A 359 -45.21 9.04 1.55
CA ALA A 359 -46.31 8.31 2.20
C ALA A 359 -46.33 8.48 3.73
N TYR A 360 -45.21 8.85 4.35
CA TYR A 360 -45.08 9.00 5.81
C TYR A 360 -44.32 10.29 6.14
N PRO A 361 -44.96 11.47 6.09
CA PRO A 361 -44.30 12.75 6.31
C PRO A 361 -43.66 12.92 7.70
N SER A 362 -44.10 12.14 8.69
CA SER A 362 -43.48 12.10 10.02
C SER A 362 -42.12 11.39 10.04
N VAL A 363 -41.83 10.54 9.06
CA VAL A 363 -40.57 9.80 8.97
C VAL A 363 -39.56 10.62 8.17
N LYS A 364 -38.57 11.16 8.88
CA LYS A 364 -37.43 11.89 8.32
C LYS A 364 -36.15 11.15 8.67
N VAL A 365 -35.33 10.88 7.66
CA VAL A 365 -33.99 10.31 7.82
C VAL A 365 -32.98 11.40 7.44
N CYS A 366 -32.20 11.89 8.40
CA CYS A 366 -31.08 12.76 8.10
C CYS A 366 -29.85 11.90 7.82
N SER A 367 -29.36 11.96 6.58
CA SER A 367 -28.11 11.30 6.19
C SER A 367 -27.00 12.34 6.18
N LYS A 368 -25.88 12.06 6.86
CA LYS A 368 -24.65 12.87 6.79
C LYS A 368 -23.59 12.10 6.02
N VAL A 369 -23.06 12.68 4.95
CA VAL A 369 -22.07 12.02 4.10
C VAL A 369 -20.91 12.98 3.81
N ASN A 370 -19.69 12.48 3.89
CA ASN A 370 -18.48 13.25 3.59
C ASN A 370 -18.39 13.59 2.09
N SER A 371 -18.15 14.85 1.75
CA SER A 371 -18.11 15.34 0.36
C SER A 371 -16.93 14.82 -0.47
N GLY A 372 -15.79 14.55 0.16
CA GLY A 372 -14.63 13.89 -0.46
C GLY A 372 -14.97 12.46 -0.88
N LEU A 373 -15.62 11.69 0.00
CA LEU A 373 -16.12 10.34 -0.32
C LEU A 373 -17.14 10.36 -1.47
N ILE A 374 -18.09 11.32 -1.48
CA ILE A 374 -19.04 11.45 -2.60
C ILE A 374 -18.30 11.66 -3.92
N SER A 375 -17.29 12.54 -3.92
CA SER A 375 -16.52 12.86 -5.13
C SER A 375 -15.70 11.65 -5.59
N PHE A 376 -15.03 10.95 -4.66
CA PHE A 376 -14.31 9.71 -4.97
C PHE A 376 -15.21 8.65 -5.59
N TYR A 377 -16.37 8.36 -4.99
CA TYR A 377 -17.31 7.36 -5.52
C TYR A 377 -17.97 7.76 -6.84
N LYS A 378 -17.95 9.04 -7.24
CA LYS A 378 -18.37 9.46 -8.58
C LYS A 378 -17.33 9.10 -9.65
N ASP A 379 -16.05 9.18 -9.31
CA ASP A 379 -14.95 8.86 -10.22
C ASP A 379 -14.59 7.36 -10.18
N TYR A 380 -15.07 6.65 -9.14
CA TYR A 380 -14.91 5.21 -8.98
C TYR A 380 -15.77 4.44 -10.00
N PRO A 381 -15.19 3.55 -10.82
CA PRO A 381 -15.93 2.87 -11.85
C PRO A 381 -16.80 1.78 -11.25
N GLN A 382 -17.87 1.43 -11.95
CA GLN A 382 -18.76 0.37 -11.49
C GLN A 382 -18.08 -0.99 -11.64
N CYS A 383 -17.84 -1.65 -10.51
CA CYS A 383 -17.24 -2.98 -10.46
C CYS A 383 -18.23 -4.02 -9.94
N ASP A 384 -17.80 -5.29 -9.90
CA ASP A 384 -18.55 -6.35 -9.22
C ASP A 384 -18.82 -6.02 -7.75
N PHE A 385 -19.94 -6.54 -7.23
CA PHE A 385 -20.35 -6.26 -5.86
C PHE A 385 -19.29 -6.65 -4.81
N SER A 386 -18.52 -7.72 -5.07
CA SER A 386 -17.42 -8.18 -4.21
C SER A 386 -16.34 -7.13 -3.97
N VAL A 387 -16.20 -6.14 -4.86
CA VAL A 387 -15.26 -5.03 -4.69
C VAL A 387 -15.60 -4.15 -3.48
N TYR A 388 -16.89 -4.09 -3.10
CA TYR A 388 -17.39 -3.17 -2.07
C TYR A 388 -17.69 -3.84 -0.72
N VAL A 389 -17.55 -5.17 -0.62
CA VAL A 389 -17.94 -5.95 0.57
C VAL A 389 -16.81 -6.85 1.11
N GLY A 390 -15.57 -6.53 0.73
CA GLY A 390 -14.36 -7.27 1.12
C GLY A 390 -13.90 -7.01 2.54
#